data_AF-A0A8H5VLC8-F1
#
_entry.id   AF-A0A8H5VLC8-F1
#
_cell.length_a   1.000
_cell.length_b   1.000
_cell.length_c   1.000
_cell.angle_alpha   90.00
_cell.angle_beta   90.00
_cell.angle_gamma   90.00
#
_symmetry.space_group_name_H-M   'P 1'
#
loop_
_entity.id
_entity.type
_entity.pdbx_description
1 polymer ?
#
loop_
_entity_poly.entity_id
_entity_poly.type
_entity_poly.pdbx_seq_one_letter_code
_entity_poly.pdbx_strand_id
1 'polypeptide(L)'
;MDVTEYVYNTVDGGVPLKADVYYKSVTDDAVREAGPIVLVIYGGGFVNGSKAAVSKARLESLVHDFGFTVVVPDYRHCPTVSVFQGPVADIHASFSWTCKELPALLSRDAGVAVDGGRVAVIGSSAGGTLALHLASATPPPKAIVSYFPAMYLKDPFWHSPMEVFSQIPRFPQSFLDQVHSEGIVTATPSAFKKVPDSPKPVPDFSMPRTAYLLSNLRDGTLFRNVVQDGDYERVDPVELFSAKFPPTCFVHGSEDKMCLPKFSQKAHESLVSLGVDTELLIADGEGHDFESSMSKDHPRFSIVHSSHQFIADRV
;
A
#
# COMPACT_ATOMS: atom_id res chain seq x y z
N MET A 1 -1.04 -14.17 16.93
CA MET A 1 -1.62 -14.04 15.58
C MET A 1 -0.97 -15.10 14.73
N ASP A 2 -1.77 -15.88 14.01
CA ASP A 2 -1.29 -16.89 13.07
C ASP A 2 -1.24 -16.29 11.67
N VAL A 3 -0.50 -16.93 10.77
CA VAL A 3 -0.36 -16.54 9.36
C VAL A 3 -0.42 -17.76 8.46
N THR A 4 -1.17 -17.64 7.37
CA THR A 4 -1.19 -18.62 6.27
C THR A 4 -0.92 -17.88 4.96
N GLU A 5 0.01 -18.41 4.15
CA GLU A 5 0.25 -17.89 2.80
C GLU A 5 -0.68 -18.58 1.79
N TYR A 6 -1.33 -17.78 0.96
CA TYR A 6 -2.18 -18.24 -0.14
C TYR A 6 -1.69 -17.71 -1.48
N VAL A 7 -1.98 -18.45 -2.55
CA VAL A 7 -1.89 -17.94 -3.92
C VAL A 7 -3.25 -17.37 -4.30
N TYR A 8 -3.32 -16.07 -4.56
CA TYR A 8 -4.57 -15.40 -4.93
C TYR A 8 -4.77 -15.27 -6.44
N ASN A 9 -3.68 -15.38 -7.21
CA ASN A 9 -3.71 -15.36 -8.67
C ASN A 9 -2.43 -15.99 -9.25
N THR A 10 -2.46 -16.34 -10.52
CA THR A 10 -1.27 -16.79 -11.28
C THR A 10 -1.22 -16.00 -12.59
N VAL A 11 -0.10 -15.32 -12.83
CA VAL A 11 0.10 -14.50 -14.04
C VAL A 11 0.88 -15.26 -15.11
N ASP A 12 1.06 -14.62 -16.27
CA ASP A 12 1.80 -15.18 -17.41
C ASP A 12 3.13 -15.81 -17.00
N GLY A 13 3.46 -16.94 -17.62
CA GLY A 13 4.63 -17.74 -17.24
C GLY A 13 4.43 -18.59 -15.98
N GLY A 14 3.21 -18.64 -15.42
CA GLY A 14 2.88 -19.48 -14.27
C GLY A 14 3.37 -18.92 -12.93
N VAL A 15 3.68 -17.62 -12.86
CA VAL A 15 4.21 -17.00 -11.65
C VAL A 15 3.08 -16.79 -10.65
N PRO A 16 3.14 -17.39 -9.44
CA PRO A 16 2.10 -17.23 -8.44
C PRO A 16 2.19 -15.84 -7.77
N LEU A 17 1.06 -15.17 -7.63
CA LEU A 17 0.90 -14.01 -6.79
C LEU A 17 0.34 -14.43 -5.44
N LYS A 18 1.05 -14.06 -4.38
CA LYS A 18 0.86 -14.60 -3.04
C LYS A 18 0.36 -13.53 -2.08
N ALA A 19 -0.41 -13.92 -1.09
CA ALA A 19 -0.82 -13.07 0.02
C ALA A 19 -0.62 -13.78 1.36
N ASP A 20 -0.12 -13.04 2.34
CA ASP A 20 -0.13 -13.50 3.73
C ASP A 20 -1.47 -13.11 4.36
N VAL A 21 -2.13 -14.08 4.99
CA VAL A 21 -3.39 -13.88 5.70
C VAL A 21 -3.15 -14.07 7.18
N TYR A 22 -3.28 -12.99 7.93
CA TYR A 22 -3.09 -12.97 9.37
C TYR A 22 -4.42 -12.96 10.11
N TYR A 23 -4.53 -13.77 11.15
CA TYR A 23 -5.78 -13.95 11.89
C TYR A 23 -5.54 -14.33 13.35
N LYS A 24 -6.58 -14.17 14.17
CA LYS A 24 -6.58 -14.65 15.56
C LYS A 24 -6.89 -16.15 15.55
N SER A 25 -6.01 -16.94 16.17
CA SER A 25 -6.20 -18.38 16.34
C SER A 25 -7.57 -18.69 16.98
N VAL A 26 -8.21 -19.75 16.50
CA VAL A 26 -9.40 -20.30 17.15
C VAL A 26 -8.94 -21.05 18.40
N THR A 27 -9.42 -20.65 19.57
CA THR A 27 -9.37 -21.48 20.78
C THR A 27 -10.72 -22.18 20.89
N ASP A 28 -10.71 -23.48 21.19
CA ASP A 28 -11.92 -24.29 21.32
C ASP A 28 -12.94 -23.57 22.24
N ASP A 29 -14.21 -23.52 21.79
CA ASP A 29 -15.42 -23.08 22.52
C ASP A 29 -16.11 -21.75 22.12
N ALA A 30 -15.83 -21.14 20.97
CA ALA A 30 -16.70 -20.07 20.46
C ALA A 30 -17.04 -20.20 18.97
N VAL A 31 -18.33 -20.37 18.66
CA VAL A 31 -18.88 -20.06 17.34
C VAL A 31 -18.71 -18.55 17.14
N ARG A 32 -17.78 -18.16 16.26
CA ARG A 32 -17.58 -16.75 15.90
C ARG A 32 -18.41 -16.41 14.68
N GLU A 33 -19.13 -15.29 14.74
CA GLU A 33 -19.68 -14.66 13.55
C GLU A 33 -18.57 -14.37 12.54
N ALA A 34 -18.91 -14.40 11.25
CA ALA A 34 -17.96 -14.13 10.18
C ALA A 34 -17.37 -12.72 10.33
N GLY A 35 -16.07 -12.66 10.63
CA GLY A 35 -15.36 -11.41 10.94
C GLY A 35 -15.05 -10.56 9.70
N PRO A 36 -14.82 -9.25 9.87
CA PRO A 36 -14.44 -8.37 8.78
C PRO A 36 -13.00 -8.64 8.31
N ILE A 37 -12.71 -8.25 7.07
CA ILE A 37 -11.39 -8.40 6.44
C ILE A 37 -10.82 -7.01 6.15
N VAL A 38 -9.51 -6.86 6.30
CA VAL A 38 -8.78 -5.69 5.83
C VAL A 38 -7.64 -6.10 4.90
N LEU A 39 -7.64 -5.55 3.69
CA LEU A 39 -6.54 -5.69 2.74
C LEU A 39 -5.52 -4.58 3.00
N VAL A 40 -4.26 -4.93 3.31
CA VAL A 40 -3.18 -3.97 3.58
C VAL A 40 -2.16 -4.02 2.45
N ILE A 41 -1.99 -2.89 1.76
CA ILE A 41 -1.14 -2.76 0.57
C ILE A 41 0.10 -1.94 0.91
N TYR A 42 1.28 -2.56 0.79
CA TYR A 42 2.55 -1.93 1.11
C TYR A 42 2.98 -0.88 0.05
N GLY A 43 3.91 -0.01 0.45
CA GLY A 43 4.49 1.04 -0.42
C GLY A 43 5.77 0.63 -1.14
N GLY A 44 6.56 1.60 -1.62
CA GLY A 44 7.84 1.31 -2.32
C GLY A 44 7.90 1.78 -3.77
N GLY A 45 7.11 2.81 -4.11
CA GLY A 45 7.16 3.48 -5.40
C GLY A 45 6.84 2.59 -6.58
N PHE A 46 6.06 1.52 -6.37
CA PHE A 46 5.74 0.47 -7.35
C PHE A 46 6.94 -0.37 -7.84
N VAL A 47 8.16 -0.09 -7.37
CA VAL A 47 9.42 -0.68 -7.87
C VAL A 47 10.04 -1.67 -6.87
N ASN A 48 9.86 -1.39 -5.58
CA ASN A 48 10.38 -2.19 -4.47
C ASN A 48 9.25 -2.52 -3.48
N GLY A 49 9.52 -3.48 -2.60
CA GLY A 49 8.70 -3.81 -1.45
C GLY A 49 8.35 -5.29 -1.39
N SER A 50 7.67 -5.69 -0.33
CA SER A 50 7.01 -6.98 -0.21
C SER A 50 6.04 -6.92 0.96
N LYS A 51 5.16 -7.91 1.06
CA LYS A 51 4.27 -8.09 2.21
C LYS A 51 5.00 -8.10 3.57
N ALA A 52 6.28 -8.47 3.59
CA ALA A 52 7.12 -8.42 4.79
C ALA A 52 7.44 -6.99 5.28
N ALA A 53 7.16 -5.95 4.49
CA ALA A 53 7.36 -4.56 4.87
C ALA A 53 6.29 -4.01 5.83
N VAL A 54 5.14 -4.69 5.97
CA VAL A 54 4.05 -4.22 6.84
C VAL A 54 4.47 -4.34 8.31
N SER A 55 4.32 -3.24 9.06
CA SER A 55 4.68 -3.17 10.47
C SER A 55 3.95 -4.23 11.31
N LYS A 56 4.71 -4.96 12.13
CA LYS A 56 4.16 -5.92 13.09
C LYS A 56 3.16 -5.26 14.04
N ALA A 57 3.44 -4.03 14.50
CA ALA A 57 2.55 -3.30 15.40
C ALA A 57 1.19 -2.99 14.75
N ARG A 58 1.19 -2.68 13.44
CA ARG A 58 -0.04 -2.51 12.66
C ARG A 58 -0.83 -3.81 12.55
N LEU A 59 -0.17 -4.91 12.17
CA LEU A 59 -0.80 -6.23 12.06
C LEU A 59 -1.41 -6.67 13.40
N GLU A 60 -0.64 -6.55 14.49
CA GLU A 60 -1.12 -6.86 15.83
C GLU A 60 -2.29 -5.97 16.25
N SER A 61 -2.32 -4.69 15.84
CA SER A 61 -3.44 -3.81 16.17
C SER A 61 -4.70 -4.23 15.42
N LEU A 62 -4.61 -4.43 14.11
CA LEU A 62 -5.76 -4.84 13.29
C LEU A 62 -6.34 -6.18 13.74
N VAL A 63 -5.49 -7.18 14.03
CA VAL A 63 -5.95 -8.52 14.43
C VAL A 63 -6.42 -8.58 15.88
N HIS A 64 -5.66 -8.02 16.83
CA HIS A 64 -5.95 -8.22 18.25
C HIS A 64 -6.83 -7.14 18.85
N ASP A 65 -6.71 -5.88 18.39
CA ASP A 65 -7.44 -4.76 18.97
C ASP A 65 -8.76 -4.52 18.22
N PHE A 66 -8.77 -4.70 16.88
CA PHE A 66 -9.94 -4.44 16.03
C PHE A 66 -10.63 -5.71 15.49
N GLY A 67 -10.03 -6.89 15.67
CA GLY A 67 -10.67 -8.17 15.31
C GLY A 67 -10.75 -8.45 13.81
N PHE A 68 -9.94 -7.78 12.99
CA PHE A 68 -9.87 -8.06 11.55
C PHE A 68 -9.10 -9.35 11.25
N THR A 69 -9.48 -10.00 10.16
CA THR A 69 -8.55 -10.82 9.38
C THR A 69 -7.80 -9.90 8.41
N VAL A 70 -6.47 -9.95 8.40
CA VAL A 70 -5.63 -9.05 7.59
C VAL A 70 -5.06 -9.81 6.40
N VAL A 71 -5.23 -9.29 5.20
CA VAL A 71 -4.65 -9.83 3.96
C VAL A 71 -3.57 -8.88 3.47
N VAL A 72 -2.36 -9.38 3.21
CA VAL A 72 -1.23 -8.60 2.69
C VAL A 72 -0.71 -9.23 1.40
N PRO A 73 -1.11 -8.74 0.22
CA PRO A 73 -0.69 -9.30 -1.06
C PRO A 73 0.67 -8.76 -1.52
N ASP A 74 1.48 -9.64 -2.10
CA ASP A 74 2.52 -9.25 -3.06
C ASP A 74 1.90 -8.95 -4.42
N TYR A 75 2.42 -7.95 -5.12
CA TYR A 75 1.98 -7.53 -6.46
C TYR A 75 3.19 -7.32 -7.36
N ARG A 76 3.03 -7.41 -8.69
CA ARG A 76 4.15 -7.25 -9.64
C ARG A 76 4.72 -5.83 -9.59
N HIS A 77 6.03 -5.71 -9.65
CA HIS A 77 6.72 -4.41 -9.58
C HIS A 77 7.14 -3.89 -10.94
N CYS A 78 7.06 -2.57 -11.08
CA CYS A 78 7.66 -1.84 -12.18
C CYS A 78 9.19 -1.91 -12.12
N PRO A 79 9.90 -1.68 -13.24
CA PRO A 79 9.39 -1.33 -14.56
C PRO A 79 9.27 -2.53 -15.52
N THR A 80 9.37 -3.79 -15.05
CA THR A 80 9.17 -4.96 -15.93
C THR A 80 7.72 -5.10 -16.39
N VAL A 81 6.80 -4.44 -15.70
CA VAL A 81 5.40 -4.22 -16.08
C VAL A 81 5.01 -2.77 -15.76
N SER A 82 4.04 -2.19 -16.49
CA SER A 82 3.50 -0.87 -16.15
C SER A 82 2.66 -0.92 -14.87
N VAL A 83 2.49 0.23 -14.19
CA VAL A 83 1.66 0.33 -12.98
C VAL A 83 0.26 -0.21 -13.22
N PHE A 84 -0.33 0.11 -14.37
CA PHE A 84 -1.69 -0.32 -14.70
C PHE A 84 -1.79 -1.83 -14.93
N GLN A 85 -0.86 -2.42 -15.70
CA GLN A 85 -0.91 -3.85 -16.05
C GLN A 85 -0.39 -4.77 -14.94
N GLY A 86 0.41 -4.26 -14.01
CA GLY A 86 0.97 -4.98 -12.87
C GLY A 86 0.29 -4.58 -11.57
N PRO A 87 0.85 -3.64 -10.79
CA PRO A 87 0.36 -3.25 -9.48
C PRO A 87 -1.17 -3.07 -9.39
N VAL A 88 -1.79 -2.30 -10.29
CA VAL A 88 -3.25 -2.05 -10.29
C VAL A 88 -4.03 -3.32 -10.62
N ALA A 89 -3.66 -4.05 -11.67
CA ALA A 89 -4.34 -5.31 -12.03
C ALA A 89 -4.26 -6.34 -10.89
N ASP A 90 -3.10 -6.45 -10.24
CA ASP A 90 -2.81 -7.46 -9.23
C ASP A 90 -3.55 -7.19 -7.92
N ILE A 91 -3.61 -5.94 -7.45
CA ILE A 91 -4.38 -5.59 -6.25
C ILE A 91 -5.90 -5.71 -6.49
N HIS A 92 -6.40 -5.46 -7.71
CA HIS A 92 -7.80 -5.73 -8.06
C HIS A 92 -8.10 -7.24 -8.03
N ALA A 93 -7.19 -8.07 -8.55
CA ALA A 93 -7.30 -9.52 -8.46
C ALA A 93 -7.27 -10.01 -7.00
N SER A 94 -6.34 -9.49 -6.18
CA SER A 94 -6.24 -9.80 -4.76
C SER A 94 -7.49 -9.41 -3.98
N PHE A 95 -8.05 -8.23 -4.25
CA PHE A 95 -9.29 -7.77 -3.62
C PHE A 95 -10.49 -8.66 -4.01
N SER A 96 -10.63 -9.01 -5.30
CA SER A 96 -11.67 -9.94 -5.75
C SER A 96 -11.54 -11.33 -5.11
N TRP A 97 -10.33 -11.87 -5.04
CA TRP A 97 -10.04 -13.14 -4.37
C TRP A 97 -10.37 -13.09 -2.87
N THR A 98 -10.00 -11.98 -2.21
CA THR A 98 -10.32 -11.73 -0.79
C THR A 98 -11.83 -11.74 -0.55
N CYS A 99 -12.62 -11.15 -1.44
CA CYS A 99 -14.08 -11.11 -1.30
C CYS A 99 -14.74 -12.46 -1.60
N LYS A 100 -14.20 -13.25 -2.53
CA LYS A 100 -14.93 -14.40 -3.12
C LYS A 100 -14.42 -15.77 -2.71
N GLU A 101 -13.11 -15.91 -2.48
CA GLU A 101 -12.46 -17.21 -2.32
C GLU A 101 -11.88 -17.39 -0.92
N LEU A 102 -11.26 -16.35 -0.37
CA LEU A 102 -10.65 -16.40 0.96
C LEU A 102 -11.59 -16.91 2.06
N PRO A 103 -12.90 -16.53 2.13
CA PRO A 103 -13.79 -17.02 3.17
C PRO A 103 -13.86 -18.55 3.26
N ALA A 104 -13.98 -19.22 2.10
CA ALA A 104 -14.05 -20.68 2.05
C ALA A 104 -12.69 -21.33 2.37
N LEU A 105 -11.59 -20.74 1.87
CA LEU A 105 -10.23 -21.23 2.09
C LEU A 105 -9.84 -21.16 3.57
N LEU A 106 -10.06 -20.01 4.20
CA LEU A 106 -9.67 -19.78 5.59
C LEU A 106 -10.53 -20.58 6.56
N SER A 107 -11.83 -20.74 6.27
CA SER A 107 -12.70 -21.62 7.04
C SER A 107 -12.25 -23.07 6.97
N ARG A 108 -11.79 -23.55 5.79
CA ARG A 108 -11.31 -24.91 5.60
C ARG A 108 -9.96 -25.15 6.30
N ASP A 109 -9.02 -24.23 6.14
CA ASP A 109 -7.63 -24.45 6.54
C ASP A 109 -7.36 -24.09 8.01
N ALA A 110 -8.12 -23.14 8.56
CA ALA A 110 -7.89 -22.59 9.89
C ALA A 110 -9.14 -22.56 10.78
N GLY A 111 -10.31 -22.96 10.27
CA GLY A 111 -11.58 -22.87 11.02
C GLY A 111 -12.04 -21.44 11.30
N VAL A 112 -11.46 -20.43 10.63
CA VAL A 112 -11.80 -19.02 10.85
C VAL A 112 -12.86 -18.58 9.85
N ALA A 113 -14.01 -18.15 10.36
CA ALA A 113 -15.08 -17.57 9.55
C ALA A 113 -14.82 -16.08 9.30
N VAL A 114 -14.84 -15.67 8.03
CA VAL A 114 -14.74 -14.26 7.60
C VAL A 114 -15.80 -13.93 6.57
N ASP A 115 -16.20 -12.67 6.50
CA ASP A 115 -17.21 -12.18 5.56
C ASP A 115 -16.56 -11.40 4.40
N GLY A 116 -16.57 -12.00 3.22
CA GLY A 116 -16.06 -11.38 1.98
C GLY A 116 -16.89 -10.17 1.49
N GLY A 117 -18.04 -9.89 2.10
CA GLY A 117 -18.81 -8.67 1.92
C GLY A 117 -18.41 -7.52 2.84
N ARG A 118 -17.57 -7.77 3.85
CA ARG A 118 -17.12 -6.80 4.88
C ARG A 118 -15.61 -6.54 4.77
N VAL A 119 -15.19 -6.01 3.62
CA VAL A 119 -13.77 -5.77 3.31
C VAL A 119 -13.45 -4.28 3.29
N ALA A 120 -12.52 -3.86 4.16
CA ALA A 120 -11.87 -2.55 4.12
C ALA A 120 -10.47 -2.65 3.50
N VAL A 121 -9.88 -1.50 3.15
CA VAL A 121 -8.53 -1.45 2.57
C VAL A 121 -7.69 -0.39 3.27
N ILE A 122 -6.43 -0.70 3.52
CA ILE A 122 -5.40 0.26 3.95
C ILE A 122 -4.25 0.19 2.94
N GLY A 123 -3.71 1.34 2.54
CA GLY A 123 -2.50 1.40 1.73
C GLY A 123 -1.55 2.50 2.18
N SER A 124 -0.24 2.28 2.00
CA SER A 124 0.81 3.27 2.31
C SER A 124 1.60 3.67 1.07
N SER A 125 1.81 4.97 0.85
CA SER A 125 2.58 5.52 -0.29
C SER A 125 2.01 5.03 -1.63
N ALA A 126 2.81 4.36 -2.47
CA ALA A 126 2.34 3.68 -3.68
C ALA A 126 1.16 2.72 -3.40
N GLY A 127 1.17 2.00 -2.27
CA GLY A 127 0.04 1.17 -1.85
C GLY A 127 -1.20 1.98 -1.47
N GLY A 128 -1.03 3.22 -0.99
CA GLY A 128 -2.13 4.16 -0.74
C GLY A 128 -2.81 4.59 -2.04
N THR A 129 -2.04 4.79 -3.11
CA THR A 129 -2.57 5.00 -4.47
C THR A 129 -3.37 3.79 -4.93
N LEU A 130 -2.82 2.57 -4.77
CA LEU A 130 -3.50 1.32 -5.15
C LEU A 130 -4.79 1.09 -4.34
N ALA A 131 -4.77 1.40 -3.04
CA ALA A 131 -5.94 1.30 -2.17
C ALA A 131 -7.09 2.19 -2.64
N LEU A 132 -6.79 3.45 -3.01
CA LEU A 132 -7.79 4.35 -3.58
C LEU A 132 -8.30 3.87 -4.94
N HIS A 133 -7.42 3.25 -5.75
CA HIS A 133 -7.80 2.69 -7.04
C HIS A 133 -8.80 1.51 -6.91
N LEU A 134 -8.90 0.85 -5.75
CA LEU A 134 -9.91 -0.18 -5.51
C LEU A 134 -11.34 0.38 -5.39
N ALA A 135 -11.53 1.70 -5.36
CA ALA A 135 -12.87 2.30 -5.46
C ALA A 135 -13.60 1.94 -6.76
N SER A 136 -12.89 1.53 -7.82
CA SER A 136 -13.49 1.04 -9.07
C SER A 136 -13.83 -0.46 -9.06
N ALA A 137 -13.49 -1.19 -7.98
CA ALA A 137 -13.86 -2.59 -7.83
C ALA A 137 -15.38 -2.76 -7.68
N THR A 138 -15.90 -3.97 -7.95
CA THR A 138 -17.33 -4.29 -7.85
C THR A 138 -17.58 -5.55 -7.03
N PRO A 139 -18.21 -5.44 -5.83
CA PRO A 139 -18.48 -4.19 -5.11
C PRO A 139 -17.18 -3.48 -4.70
N PRO A 140 -17.19 -2.16 -4.45
CA PRO A 140 -16.03 -1.47 -3.92
C PRO A 140 -15.79 -1.84 -2.44
N PRO A 141 -14.61 -1.54 -1.86
CA PRO A 141 -14.37 -1.72 -0.44
C PRO A 141 -15.32 -0.87 0.40
N LYS A 142 -15.57 -1.32 1.64
CA LYS A 142 -16.48 -0.63 2.58
C LYS A 142 -15.91 0.69 3.10
N ALA A 143 -14.60 0.76 3.24
CA ALA A 143 -13.87 1.96 3.62
C ALA A 143 -12.40 1.83 3.18
N ILE A 144 -11.76 2.97 2.95
CA ILE A 144 -10.37 3.07 2.52
C ILE A 144 -9.59 3.95 3.50
N VAL A 145 -8.41 3.50 3.93
CA VAL A 145 -7.39 4.36 4.55
C VAL A 145 -6.21 4.48 3.62
N SER A 146 -5.84 5.71 3.29
CA SER A 146 -4.72 5.98 2.40
C SER A 146 -3.66 6.84 3.10
N TYR A 147 -2.54 6.20 3.43
CA TYR A 147 -1.38 6.85 4.03
C TYR A 147 -0.51 7.48 2.95
N PHE A 148 -0.31 8.81 3.03
CA PHE A 148 0.58 9.61 2.19
C PHE A 148 0.66 9.15 0.72
N PRO A 149 -0.49 9.01 0.01
CA PRO A 149 -0.53 8.45 -1.33
C PRO A 149 0.10 9.37 -2.38
N ALA A 150 0.61 8.77 -3.45
CA ALA A 150 0.89 9.51 -4.67
C ALA A 150 -0.41 9.71 -5.47
N MET A 151 -0.74 10.96 -5.77
CA MET A 151 -1.95 11.38 -6.48
C MET A 151 -1.66 12.65 -7.29
N TYR A 152 -2.57 13.01 -8.18
CA TYR A 152 -2.37 14.15 -9.08
C TYR A 152 -1.07 13.98 -9.88
N LEU A 153 -0.90 12.84 -10.53
CA LEU A 153 0.32 12.36 -11.17
C LEU A 153 0.80 13.27 -12.32
N LYS A 154 -0.06 14.17 -12.81
CA LYS A 154 0.28 15.22 -13.78
C LYS A 154 0.84 16.50 -13.12
N ASP A 155 0.78 16.66 -11.80
CA ASP A 155 1.34 17.82 -11.09
C ASP A 155 2.85 17.92 -11.37
N PRO A 156 3.38 19.12 -11.72
CA PRO A 156 4.79 19.31 -12.03
C PRO A 156 5.76 18.82 -10.94
N PHE A 157 5.31 18.71 -9.69
CA PHE A 157 6.08 18.11 -8.59
C PHE A 157 6.63 16.72 -8.95
N TRP A 158 5.83 15.88 -9.60
CA TRP A 158 6.23 14.52 -9.96
C TRP A 158 7.20 14.44 -11.15
N HIS A 159 7.32 15.54 -11.90
CA HIS A 159 8.11 15.67 -13.13
C HIS A 159 9.29 16.62 -12.98
N SER A 160 9.60 17.00 -11.73
CA SER A 160 10.70 17.89 -11.37
C SER A 160 11.64 17.19 -10.40
N PRO A 161 12.94 17.52 -10.39
CA PRO A 161 13.86 16.96 -9.42
C PRO A 161 13.42 17.20 -7.97
N MET A 162 13.41 16.14 -7.16
CA MET A 162 13.00 16.20 -5.76
C MET A 162 14.21 16.48 -4.86
N GLU A 163 14.23 17.63 -4.20
CA GLU A 163 15.35 18.07 -3.36
C GLU A 163 15.66 17.10 -2.20
N VAL A 164 14.67 16.42 -1.64
CA VAL A 164 14.86 15.40 -0.60
C VAL A 164 15.78 14.25 -1.03
N PHE A 165 15.95 14.06 -2.34
CA PHE A 165 16.83 13.05 -2.93
C PHE A 165 18.07 13.64 -3.62
N SER A 166 18.41 14.92 -3.40
CA SER A 166 19.55 15.58 -4.06
C SER A 166 20.90 14.92 -3.75
N GLN A 167 21.02 14.26 -2.60
CA GLN A 167 22.21 13.52 -2.17
C GLN A 167 22.33 12.10 -2.75
N ILE A 168 21.32 11.62 -3.50
CA ILE A 168 21.38 10.29 -4.13
C ILE A 168 22.45 10.32 -5.23
N PRO A 169 23.44 9.41 -5.21
CA PRO A 169 24.55 9.41 -6.16
C PRO A 169 24.07 9.12 -7.58
N ARG A 170 24.86 9.55 -8.57
CA ARG A 170 24.62 9.24 -9.98
C ARG A 170 25.18 7.85 -10.28
N PHE A 171 24.41 7.03 -10.98
CA PHE A 171 24.79 5.67 -11.37
C PHE A 171 24.97 5.58 -12.88
N PRO A 172 25.82 4.68 -13.38
CA PRO A 172 25.85 4.35 -14.81
C PRO A 172 24.48 3.87 -15.29
N GLN A 173 24.05 4.31 -16.47
CA GLN A 173 22.77 3.89 -17.04
C GLN A 173 22.70 2.37 -17.20
N SER A 174 23.80 1.72 -17.58
CA SER A 174 23.91 0.25 -17.66
C SER A 174 23.68 -0.48 -16.33
N PHE A 175 23.91 0.18 -15.20
CA PHE A 175 23.58 -0.36 -13.88
C PHE A 175 22.08 -0.24 -13.60
N LEU A 176 21.49 0.92 -13.89
CA LEU A 176 20.06 1.15 -13.74
C LEU A 176 19.24 0.25 -14.67
N ASP A 177 19.69 0.04 -15.90
CA ASP A 177 18.98 -0.73 -16.93
C ASP A 177 18.87 -2.23 -16.61
N GLN A 178 19.64 -2.73 -15.62
CA GLN A 178 19.55 -4.13 -15.19
C GLN A 178 18.13 -4.50 -14.75
N VAL A 179 17.37 -3.53 -14.19
CA VAL A 179 15.98 -3.76 -13.74
C VAL A 179 15.03 -4.15 -14.88
N HIS A 180 15.36 -3.79 -16.13
CA HIS A 180 14.53 -4.12 -17.30
C HIS A 180 14.80 -5.52 -17.85
N SER A 181 15.90 -6.15 -17.44
CA SER A 181 16.28 -7.51 -17.86
C SER A 181 15.82 -8.59 -16.89
N GLU A 182 15.19 -8.19 -15.79
CA GLU A 182 14.65 -9.11 -14.79
C GLU A 182 13.36 -9.77 -15.28
N GLY A 183 13.05 -10.94 -14.74
CA GLY A 183 11.75 -11.56 -14.92
C GLY A 183 10.63 -10.82 -14.18
N ILE A 184 9.50 -11.50 -14.01
CA ILE A 184 8.42 -11.00 -13.17
C ILE A 184 8.92 -10.91 -11.72
N VAL A 185 8.87 -9.70 -11.15
CA VAL A 185 9.23 -9.43 -9.75
C VAL A 185 7.97 -9.11 -8.97
N THR A 186 7.73 -9.82 -7.87
CA THR A 186 6.54 -9.65 -7.01
C THR A 186 6.91 -9.26 -5.58
N ALA A 187 8.18 -9.44 -5.20
CA ALA A 187 8.72 -9.12 -3.89
C ALA A 187 10.21 -8.80 -4.02
N THR A 188 10.68 -7.81 -3.27
CA THR A 188 12.09 -7.47 -3.14
C THR A 188 12.51 -7.46 -1.67
N PRO A 189 13.81 -7.66 -1.38
CA PRO A 189 14.37 -7.29 -0.09
C PRO A 189 14.13 -5.81 0.24
N SER A 190 14.31 -5.45 1.51
CA SER A 190 14.24 -4.05 1.95
C SER A 190 15.23 -3.19 1.15
N ALA A 191 14.75 -2.07 0.60
CA ALA A 191 15.57 -1.08 -0.10
C ALA A 191 16.62 -0.42 0.82
N PHE A 192 16.43 -0.54 2.13
CA PHE A 192 17.33 0.02 3.15
C PHE A 192 17.99 -1.09 3.96
N LYS A 193 19.28 -0.94 4.22
CA LYS A 193 20.07 -1.83 5.08
C LYS A 193 20.51 -1.14 6.35
N LYS A 194 20.62 -1.92 7.43
CA LYS A 194 21.30 -1.48 8.64
C LYS A 194 22.80 -1.54 8.40
N VAL A 195 23.51 -0.49 8.81
CA VAL A 195 24.96 -0.41 8.77
C VAL A 195 25.44 -0.20 10.21
N PRO A 196 26.54 -0.85 10.64
CA PRO A 196 27.13 -0.56 11.94
C PRO A 196 27.32 0.95 12.14
N ASP A 197 27.03 1.43 13.35
CA ASP A 197 27.20 2.82 13.76
C ASP A 197 26.33 3.89 13.07
N SER A 198 25.40 3.49 12.18
CA SER A 198 24.38 4.41 11.66
C SER A 198 23.10 4.32 12.49
N PRO A 199 22.57 5.46 13.01
CA PRO A 199 21.33 5.46 13.79
C PRO A 199 20.09 5.18 12.94
N LYS A 200 20.18 5.34 11.60
CA LYS A 200 19.09 5.07 10.65
C LYS A 200 19.56 4.10 9.55
N PRO A 201 18.67 3.24 9.03
CA PRO A 201 18.94 2.48 7.82
C PRO A 201 19.34 3.39 6.66
N VAL A 202 20.24 2.92 5.80
CA VAL A 202 20.67 3.64 4.59
C VAL A 202 20.24 2.88 3.35
N PRO A 203 20.02 3.55 2.20
CA PRO A 203 19.73 2.87 0.95
C PRO A 203 20.80 1.84 0.58
N ASP A 204 20.38 0.64 0.17
CA ASP A 204 21.28 -0.38 -0.32
C ASP A 204 21.46 -0.30 -1.85
N PHE A 205 22.45 0.50 -2.26
CA PHE A 205 22.79 0.70 -3.67
C PHE A 205 23.57 -0.46 -4.31
N SER A 206 23.78 -1.57 -3.59
CA SER A 206 24.21 -2.81 -4.24
C SER A 206 23.09 -3.41 -5.12
N MET A 207 21.84 -3.02 -4.86
CA MET A 207 20.67 -3.45 -5.61
C MET A 207 20.32 -2.44 -6.71
N PRO A 208 20.31 -2.84 -8.01
CA PRO A 208 19.91 -1.98 -9.12
C PRO A 208 18.53 -1.33 -8.94
N ARG A 209 17.55 -2.05 -8.39
CA ARG A 209 16.20 -1.52 -8.15
C ARG A 209 16.16 -0.37 -7.14
N THR A 210 16.94 -0.44 -6.06
CA THR A 210 17.05 0.67 -5.10
C THR A 210 17.67 1.91 -5.76
N ALA A 211 18.74 1.72 -6.53
CA ALA A 211 19.37 2.81 -7.27
C ALA A 211 18.41 3.39 -8.33
N TYR A 212 17.65 2.54 -9.03
CA TYR A 212 16.65 2.93 -10.01
C TYR A 212 15.55 3.77 -9.37
N LEU A 213 14.89 3.27 -8.32
CA LEU A 213 13.80 3.99 -7.64
C LEU A 213 14.26 5.38 -7.16
N LEU A 214 15.37 5.43 -6.42
CA LEU A 214 15.83 6.67 -5.82
C LEU A 214 16.42 7.65 -6.85
N SER A 215 17.06 7.16 -7.92
CA SER A 215 17.49 8.03 -9.03
C SER A 215 16.29 8.64 -9.75
N ASN A 216 15.25 7.86 -9.99
CA ASN A 216 14.05 8.32 -10.68
C ASN A 216 13.22 9.30 -9.84
N LEU A 217 13.20 9.13 -8.51
CA LEU A 217 12.62 10.12 -7.60
C LEU A 217 13.46 11.40 -7.57
N ARG A 218 14.79 11.29 -7.44
CA ARG A 218 15.70 12.44 -7.52
C ARG A 218 15.48 13.26 -8.78
N ASP A 219 15.34 12.60 -9.93
CA ASP A 219 15.30 13.25 -11.23
C ASP A 219 13.89 13.66 -11.70
N GLY A 220 12.84 13.31 -10.94
CA GLY A 220 11.45 13.59 -11.34
C GLY A 220 11.00 12.75 -12.55
N THR A 221 11.45 11.50 -12.64
CA THR A 221 11.21 10.63 -13.80
C THR A 221 10.47 9.34 -13.46
N LEU A 222 10.19 9.08 -12.19
CA LEU A 222 9.57 7.83 -11.73
C LEU A 222 8.25 7.55 -12.46
N PHE A 223 7.28 8.47 -12.40
CA PHE A 223 5.94 8.22 -12.93
C PHE A 223 5.93 8.02 -14.45
N ARG A 224 6.73 8.77 -15.20
CA ARG A 224 6.91 8.53 -16.64
C ARG A 224 7.38 7.10 -16.93
N ASN A 225 8.31 6.60 -16.11
CA ASN A 225 8.94 5.30 -16.32
C ASN A 225 8.09 4.12 -15.83
N VAL A 226 7.24 4.31 -14.82
CA VAL A 226 6.37 3.23 -14.29
C VAL A 226 4.99 3.21 -14.95
N VAL A 227 4.45 4.34 -15.42
CA VAL A 227 3.20 4.37 -16.21
C VAL A 227 3.46 3.87 -17.64
N GLN A 228 4.64 4.16 -18.20
CA GLN A 228 5.16 3.70 -19.50
C GLN A 228 4.46 4.24 -20.74
N ASP A 229 3.13 4.29 -20.78
CA ASP A 229 2.37 4.78 -21.94
C ASP A 229 1.91 6.23 -21.82
N GLY A 230 2.23 6.89 -20.71
CA GLY A 230 1.90 8.29 -20.45
C GLY A 230 0.44 8.55 -20.10
N ASP A 231 -0.38 7.50 -20.00
CA ASP A 231 -1.77 7.61 -19.55
C ASP A 231 -1.85 7.66 -18.02
N TYR A 232 -1.53 8.84 -17.48
CA TYR A 232 -1.58 9.09 -16.04
C TYR A 232 -3.01 9.00 -15.49
N GLU A 233 -4.03 9.36 -16.27
CA GLU A 233 -5.44 9.39 -15.81
C GLU A 233 -5.90 7.99 -15.43
N ARG A 234 -5.49 6.98 -16.19
CA ARG A 234 -5.85 5.59 -15.91
C ARG A 234 -5.21 5.02 -14.63
N VAL A 235 -4.19 5.68 -14.09
CA VAL A 235 -3.49 5.24 -12.86
C VAL A 235 -3.79 6.14 -11.66
N ASP A 236 -4.11 7.41 -11.90
CA ASP A 236 -4.33 8.40 -10.86
C ASP A 236 -5.72 8.22 -10.22
N PRO A 237 -5.80 7.87 -8.92
CA PRO A 237 -7.07 7.53 -8.30
C PRO A 237 -8.03 8.72 -8.19
N VAL A 238 -7.56 9.95 -8.36
CA VAL A 238 -8.42 11.16 -8.35
C VAL A 238 -9.42 11.16 -9.50
N GLU A 239 -9.14 10.44 -10.59
CA GLU A 239 -10.06 10.28 -11.72
C GLU A 239 -11.27 9.39 -11.38
N LEU A 240 -11.20 8.64 -10.27
CA LEU A 240 -12.30 7.79 -9.78
C LEU A 240 -13.24 8.53 -8.82
N PHE A 241 -12.90 9.76 -8.40
CA PHE A 241 -13.66 10.48 -7.38
C PHE A 241 -15.08 10.78 -7.87
N SER A 242 -16.06 10.39 -7.06
CA SER A 242 -17.47 10.61 -7.32
C SER A 242 -18.26 10.60 -6.01
N ALA A 243 -19.54 10.99 -6.04
CA ALA A 243 -20.43 10.89 -4.87
C ALA A 243 -20.66 9.45 -4.38
N LYS A 244 -20.22 8.44 -5.14
CA LYS A 244 -20.29 7.01 -4.77
C LYS A 244 -18.95 6.45 -4.30
N PHE A 245 -17.91 7.29 -4.21
CA PHE A 245 -16.60 6.84 -3.74
C PHE A 245 -16.71 6.29 -2.31
N PRO A 246 -15.99 5.23 -1.95
CA PRO A 246 -16.05 4.67 -0.60
C PRO A 246 -15.65 5.70 0.46
N PRO A 247 -16.19 5.59 1.69
CA PRO A 247 -15.68 6.36 2.81
C PRO A 247 -14.16 6.27 2.91
N THR A 248 -13.49 7.41 3.02
CA THR A 248 -12.03 7.48 2.88
C THR A 248 -11.36 8.33 3.96
N CYS A 249 -10.43 7.74 4.70
CA CYS A 249 -9.55 8.43 5.63
C CYS A 249 -8.15 8.62 5.00
N PHE A 250 -7.71 9.86 4.86
CA PHE A 250 -6.34 10.17 4.49
C PHE A 250 -5.49 10.36 5.75
N VAL A 251 -4.29 9.78 5.76
CA VAL A 251 -3.32 9.96 6.85
C VAL A 251 -2.02 10.49 6.28
N HIS A 252 -1.49 11.59 6.82
CA HIS A 252 -0.33 12.25 6.22
C HIS A 252 0.56 12.95 7.26
N GLY A 253 1.88 12.83 7.13
CA GLY A 253 2.83 13.61 7.94
C GLY A 253 2.92 15.06 7.47
N SER A 254 2.92 16.05 8.37
CA SER A 254 2.96 17.47 7.97
C SER A 254 4.27 17.91 7.32
N GLU A 255 5.35 17.14 7.51
CA GLU A 255 6.68 17.40 6.97
C GLU A 255 7.08 16.41 5.85
N ASP A 256 6.11 15.72 5.25
CA ASP A 256 6.38 14.84 4.11
C ASP A 256 6.88 15.64 2.89
N LYS A 257 8.09 15.30 2.45
CA LYS A 257 8.76 15.91 1.28
C LYS A 257 8.82 14.98 0.07
N MET A 258 8.34 13.74 0.19
CA MET A 258 8.30 12.75 -0.89
C MET A 258 6.92 12.75 -1.57
N CYS A 259 5.86 12.74 -0.77
CA CYS A 259 4.49 12.93 -1.21
C CYS A 259 3.96 14.15 -0.46
N LEU A 260 3.66 15.26 -1.14
CA LEU A 260 3.34 16.48 -0.42
C LEU A 260 1.95 16.39 0.25
N PRO A 261 1.79 16.85 1.51
CA PRO A 261 0.51 16.82 2.23
C PRO A 261 -0.63 17.54 1.52
N LYS A 262 -0.28 18.53 0.67
CA LYS A 262 -1.23 19.27 -0.19
C LYS A 262 -2.09 18.32 -1.04
N PHE A 263 -1.57 17.15 -1.42
CA PHE A 263 -2.31 16.20 -2.23
C PHE A 263 -3.43 15.51 -1.43
N SER A 264 -3.15 15.06 -0.20
CA SER A 264 -4.21 14.52 0.66
C SER A 264 -5.21 15.58 1.09
N GLN A 265 -4.77 16.82 1.36
CA GLN A 265 -5.66 17.95 1.66
C GLN A 265 -6.63 18.22 0.50
N LYS A 266 -6.11 18.39 -0.72
CA LYS A 266 -6.92 18.61 -1.91
C LYS A 266 -7.87 17.46 -2.21
N ALA A 267 -7.42 16.22 -2.01
CA ALA A 267 -8.24 15.04 -2.23
C ALA A 267 -9.39 14.94 -1.22
N HIS A 268 -9.11 15.19 0.05
CA HIS A 268 -10.12 15.27 1.11
C HIS A 268 -11.15 16.34 0.78
N GLU A 269 -10.74 17.57 0.46
CA GLU A 269 -11.67 18.66 0.07
C GLU A 269 -12.54 18.27 -1.13
N SER A 270 -11.97 17.58 -2.11
CA SER A 270 -12.68 17.12 -3.30
C SER A 270 -13.75 16.08 -2.94
N LEU A 271 -13.42 15.08 -2.11
CA LEU A 271 -14.39 14.07 -1.64
C LEU A 271 -15.47 14.67 -0.73
N VAL A 272 -15.12 15.61 0.17
CA VAL A 272 -16.09 16.36 0.96
C VAL A 272 -17.09 17.09 0.05
N SER A 273 -16.60 17.76 -1.00
CA SER A 273 -17.46 18.50 -1.94
C SER A 273 -18.43 17.60 -2.71
N LEU A 274 -18.10 16.31 -2.85
CA LEU A 274 -18.93 15.27 -3.47
C LEU A 274 -19.89 14.61 -2.48
N GLY A 275 -19.87 15.00 -1.20
CA GLY A 275 -20.70 14.42 -0.14
C GLY A 275 -20.22 13.05 0.35
N VAL A 276 -18.97 12.69 0.07
CA VAL A 276 -18.36 11.45 0.55
C VAL A 276 -17.93 11.63 2.00
N ASP A 277 -18.18 10.62 2.82
CA ASP A 277 -17.68 10.53 4.20
C ASP A 277 -16.16 10.39 4.19
N THR A 278 -15.44 11.45 4.57
CA THR A 278 -13.98 11.46 4.53
C THR A 278 -13.38 12.15 5.76
N GLU A 279 -12.25 11.62 6.21
CA GLU A 279 -11.43 12.19 7.27
C GLU A 279 -10.01 12.49 6.76
N LEU A 280 -9.36 13.49 7.36
CA LEU A 280 -7.96 13.80 7.12
C LEU A 280 -7.24 13.89 8.46
N LEU A 281 -6.33 12.95 8.71
CA LEU A 281 -5.50 12.89 9.89
C LEU A 281 -4.08 13.35 9.55
N ILE A 282 -3.67 14.51 10.09
CA ILE A 282 -2.32 15.05 9.90
C ILE A 282 -1.45 14.74 11.12
N ALA A 283 -0.35 14.03 10.90
CA ALA A 283 0.67 13.78 11.92
C ALA A 283 1.68 14.93 11.95
N ASP A 284 1.58 15.79 12.96
CA ASP A 284 2.41 16.98 13.11
C ASP A 284 3.90 16.63 13.34
N GLY A 285 4.78 17.26 12.56
CA GLY A 285 6.22 17.07 12.57
C GLY A 285 6.71 15.74 11.97
N GLU A 286 5.83 14.97 11.33
CA GLU A 286 6.18 13.66 10.76
C GLU A 286 6.45 13.74 9.25
N GLY A 287 7.42 12.94 8.79
CA GLY A 287 7.77 12.80 7.38
C GLY A 287 7.06 11.64 6.69
N HIS A 288 7.52 11.30 5.48
CA HIS A 288 7.05 10.11 4.77
C HIS A 288 7.32 8.84 5.60
N ASP A 289 6.42 7.86 5.52
CA ASP A 289 6.60 6.54 6.15
C ASP A 289 6.74 6.55 7.68
N PHE A 290 6.26 7.60 8.36
CA PHE A 290 6.39 7.75 9.81
C PHE A 290 5.82 6.56 10.61
N GLU A 291 4.81 5.89 10.07
CA GLU A 291 4.09 4.78 10.71
C GLU A 291 4.91 3.47 10.77
N SER A 292 5.87 3.28 9.85
CA SER A 292 6.59 2.00 9.70
C SER A 292 7.47 1.64 10.89
N SER A 293 7.90 2.65 11.65
CA SER A 293 8.79 2.50 12.82
C SER A 293 8.09 2.71 14.17
N MET A 294 6.78 3.01 14.18
CA MET A 294 6.06 3.26 15.43
C MET A 294 5.73 1.96 16.16
N SER A 295 6.08 1.92 17.45
CA SER A 295 5.52 0.91 18.38
C SER A 295 4.11 1.32 18.80
N LYS A 296 3.32 0.35 19.29
CA LYS A 296 1.99 0.63 19.87
C LYS A 296 2.04 1.61 21.04
N ASP A 297 3.16 1.63 21.79
CA ASP A 297 3.36 2.53 22.93
C ASP A 297 3.80 3.94 22.52
N HIS A 298 4.06 4.18 21.23
CA HIS A 298 4.45 5.49 20.75
C HIS A 298 3.28 6.47 20.90
N PRO A 299 3.45 7.66 21.50
CA PRO A 299 2.35 8.62 21.72
C PRO A 299 1.59 9.00 20.44
N ARG A 300 2.25 8.95 19.29
CA ARG A 300 1.67 9.25 17.97
C ARG A 300 0.99 8.04 17.31
N PHE A 301 1.05 6.84 17.89
CA PHE A 301 0.31 5.67 17.39
C PHE A 301 -1.22 5.88 17.46
N SER A 302 -1.69 6.87 18.24
CA SER A 302 -3.10 7.29 18.26
C SER A 302 -3.65 7.63 16.89
N ILE A 303 -2.84 8.18 15.97
CA ILE A 303 -3.28 8.46 14.60
C ILE A 303 -3.51 7.17 13.80
N VAL A 304 -2.64 6.18 13.99
CA VAL A 304 -2.76 4.85 13.37
C VAL A 304 -4.01 4.15 13.91
N HIS A 305 -4.19 4.17 15.23
CA HIS A 305 -5.38 3.64 15.90
C HIS A 305 -6.67 4.32 15.40
N SER A 306 -6.69 5.64 15.28
CA SER A 306 -7.86 6.39 14.78
C SER A 306 -8.21 5.99 13.35
N SER A 307 -7.19 5.78 12.49
CA SER A 307 -7.42 5.30 11.13
C SER A 307 -7.97 3.85 11.08
N HIS A 308 -7.59 3.00 12.03
CA HIS A 308 -8.16 1.65 12.14
C HIS A 308 -9.61 1.71 12.64
N GLN A 309 -9.90 2.60 13.59
CA GLN A 309 -11.28 2.84 14.05
C GLN A 309 -12.18 3.30 12.91
N PHE A 310 -11.69 4.19 12.05
CA PHE A 310 -12.43 4.65 10.86
C PHE A 310 -12.95 3.49 10.00
N ILE A 311 -12.12 2.49 9.72
CA ILE A 311 -12.57 1.33 8.93
C ILE A 311 -13.41 0.35 9.74
N ALA A 312 -13.12 0.18 11.04
CA ALA A 312 -13.87 -0.72 11.92
C ALA A 312 -15.33 -0.30 12.06
N ASP A 313 -15.61 1.00 12.10
CA ASP A 313 -16.97 1.55 12.20
C ASP A 313 -17.80 1.34 10.92
N ARG A 314 -17.17 0.92 9.82
CA ARG A 314 -17.78 0.89 8.47
C ARG A 314 -17.85 -0.50 7.86
N VAL A 315 -17.33 -1.53 8.54
CA VAL A 315 -17.35 -2.94 8.09
C VAL A 315 -18.38 -3.78 8.79
#